data_AF-A0A4R9VHA3-F1
#
_entry.id   AF-A0A4R9VHA3-F1
#
_cell.length_a   1.000
_cell.length_b   1.000
_cell.length_c   1.000
_cell.angle_alpha   90.00
_cell.angle_beta   90.00
_cell.angle_gamma   90.00
#
_symmetry.space_group_name_H-M   'P 1'
#
loop_
_entity.id
_entity.type
_entity.pdbx_description
1 polymer ?
#
loop_
_entity_poly.entity_id
_entity_poly.type
_entity_poly.pdbx_seq_one_letter_code
_entity_poly.pdbx_strand_id
1 'polypeptide(L)'
;EGLKPVRAGRFFVHGAHDRRKRRSGELAIEIEAGLAFGTGHHGTTAGCLEMLEKVVRREHPRNALDLGTGSAVLAIAVAKLAHIPVLATDIDPVAVRVAAANARLNHVKGL
;
A
#
# COMPACT_ATOMS: atom_id res chain seq x y z
N GLU A 1 5.96 -1.47 -19.38
CA GLU A 1 5.52 -2.82 -18.97
C GLU A 1 4.82 -2.73 -17.62
N GLY A 2 3.69 -3.42 -17.44
CA GLY A 2 2.84 -3.24 -16.27
C GLY A 2 3.31 -4.00 -15.03
N LEU A 3 2.91 -3.50 -13.86
CA LEU A 3 3.07 -4.11 -12.53
C LEU A 3 2.47 -5.53 -12.54
N LYS A 4 3.28 -6.59 -12.38
CA LYS A 4 2.75 -7.94 -12.10
C LYS A 4 2.06 -7.91 -10.72
N PRO A 5 0.83 -8.43 -10.60
CA PRO A 5 0.12 -8.37 -9.34
C PRO A 5 0.82 -9.23 -8.26
N VAL A 6 0.87 -8.72 -7.04
CA VAL A 6 1.51 -9.35 -5.88
C VAL A 6 0.44 -9.66 -4.83
N ARG A 7 0.53 -10.86 -4.24
CA ARG A 7 -0.29 -11.26 -3.09
C ARG A 7 0.61 -11.46 -1.89
N ALA A 8 0.23 -10.84 -0.77
CA ALA A 8 0.97 -10.91 0.49
C ALA A 8 -0.04 -10.86 1.64
N GLY A 9 -0.22 -11.97 2.36
CA GLY A 9 -1.30 -12.12 3.34
C GLY A 9 -2.66 -11.81 2.72
N ARG A 10 -3.45 -10.94 3.37
CA ARG A 10 -4.75 -10.47 2.87
C ARG A 10 -4.67 -9.44 1.73
N PHE A 11 -3.48 -8.95 1.38
CA PHE A 11 -3.32 -7.86 0.43
C PHE A 11 -3.13 -8.36 -0.99
N PHE A 12 -3.80 -7.70 -1.93
CA PHE A 12 -3.63 -7.88 -3.37
C PHE A 12 -3.17 -6.56 -3.98
N VAL A 13 -1.86 -6.42 -4.22
CA VAL A 13 -1.26 -5.24 -4.84
C VAL A 13 -1.26 -5.42 -6.35
N HIS A 14 -1.82 -4.48 -7.10
CA HIS A 14 -2.01 -4.63 -8.54
C HIS A 14 -1.98 -3.30 -9.29
N GLY A 15 -1.75 -3.36 -10.60
CA GLY A 15 -1.99 -2.23 -11.50
C GLY A 15 -3.43 -2.20 -12.03
N ALA A 16 -3.80 -1.12 -12.72
CA ALA A 16 -5.16 -0.92 -13.25
C ALA A 16 -5.66 -2.08 -14.15
N HIS A 17 -4.77 -2.70 -14.93
CA HIS A 17 -5.11 -3.81 -15.83
C HIS A 17 -5.52 -5.10 -15.10
N ASP A 18 -5.16 -5.23 -13.82
CA ASP A 18 -5.32 -6.45 -13.02
C ASP A 18 -6.45 -6.36 -11.98
N ARG A 19 -7.25 -5.28 -11.98
CA ARG A 19 -8.41 -5.10 -11.08
C ARG A 19 -9.31 -6.33 -10.99
N ARG A 20 -9.55 -6.98 -12.13
CA ARG A 20 -10.43 -8.16 -12.26
C ARG A 20 -9.85 -9.45 -11.66
N LYS A 21 -8.56 -9.47 -11.32
CA LYS A 21 -7.89 -10.64 -10.74
C LYS A 21 -8.01 -10.70 -9.21
N ARG A 22 -8.63 -9.70 -8.58
CA ARG A 22 -8.91 -9.67 -7.13
C ARG A 22 -9.84 -10.83 -6.74
N ARG A 23 -9.49 -11.57 -5.69
CA ARG A 23 -10.32 -12.63 -5.11
C ARG A 23 -11.22 -12.05 -4.01
N SER A 24 -12.29 -12.77 -3.70
CA SER A 24 -13.16 -12.40 -2.57
C SER A 24 -12.36 -12.42 -1.26
N GLY A 25 -12.59 -11.43 -0.39
CA GLY A 25 -11.88 -11.28 0.89
C GLY A 25 -10.50 -10.60 0.83
N GLU A 26 -9.93 -10.38 -0.36
CA GLU A 26 -8.67 -9.65 -0.52
C GLU A 26 -8.84 -8.14 -0.36
N LEU A 27 -7.91 -7.51 0.35
CA LEU A 27 -7.72 -6.07 0.40
C LEU A 27 -6.92 -5.64 -0.85
N ALA A 28 -7.64 -5.14 -1.86
CA ALA A 28 -7.01 -4.63 -3.07
C ALA A 28 -6.31 -3.29 -2.81
N ILE A 29 -5.07 -3.20 -3.28
CA ILE A 29 -4.25 -2.01 -3.29
C ILE A 29 -3.82 -1.75 -4.74
N GLU A 30 -4.40 -0.75 -5.36
CA GLU A 30 -4.04 -0.35 -6.71
C GLU A 30 -2.86 0.62 -6.68
N ILE A 31 -1.77 0.28 -7.35
CA ILE A 31 -0.60 1.15 -7.47
C ILE A 31 -0.36 1.43 -8.95
N GLU A 32 -0.27 2.70 -9.32
CA GLU A 32 0.17 3.08 -10.66
C GLU A 32 1.67 2.83 -10.78
N ALA A 33 2.08 2.03 -11.77
CA ALA A 33 3.48 1.79 -12.07
C ALA A 33 4.10 3.04 -12.72
N GLY A 34 4.51 3.98 -11.87
CA GLY A 34 5.14 5.25 -12.26
C GLY A 34 6.53 5.43 -11.67
N LEU A 35 7.01 6.67 -11.67
CA LEU A 35 8.38 7.10 -11.30
C LEU A 35 8.76 6.89 -9.81
N ALA A 36 7.84 6.47 -8.93
CA ALA A 36 8.14 6.27 -7.52
C ALA A 36 8.49 4.80 -7.19
N PHE A 37 9.48 4.63 -6.32
CA PHE A 37 9.87 3.34 -5.75
C PHE A 37 8.72 2.75 -4.90
N GLY A 38 8.64 1.42 -4.78
CA GLY A 38 7.63 0.75 -3.93
C GLY A 38 6.43 0.15 -4.68
N THR A 39 6.60 -0.29 -5.93
CA THR A 39 5.57 -0.97 -6.74
C THR A 39 5.16 -2.37 -6.25
N GLY A 40 5.60 -2.80 -5.05
CA GLY A 40 5.37 -4.14 -4.52
C GLY A 40 6.24 -5.25 -5.12
N HIS A 41 7.07 -4.95 -6.12
CA HIS A 41 7.86 -5.93 -6.88
C HIS A 41 9.19 -6.34 -6.23
N HIS A 42 9.68 -5.57 -5.26
CA HIS A 42 10.80 -5.99 -4.45
C HIS A 42 10.31 -6.95 -3.38
N GLY A 43 10.96 -8.11 -3.21
CA GLY A 43 10.59 -9.12 -2.22
C GLY A 43 10.45 -8.57 -0.79
N THR A 44 11.09 -7.42 -0.51
CA THR A 44 10.95 -6.68 0.74
C THR A 44 9.53 -6.17 0.99
N THR A 45 8.80 -5.69 -0.02
CA THR A 45 7.44 -5.15 0.16
C THR A 45 6.43 -6.23 0.54
N ALA A 46 6.51 -7.42 -0.07
CA ALA A 46 5.63 -8.54 0.28
C ALA A 46 5.82 -8.98 1.74
N GLY A 47 7.08 -9.10 2.20
CA GLY A 47 7.38 -9.41 3.59
C GLY A 47 6.87 -8.37 4.58
N CYS A 48 6.99 -7.07 4.25
CA CYS A 48 6.41 -5.99 5.05
C CYS A 48 4.88 -6.09 5.15
N LEU A 49 4.18 -6.35 4.04
CA LEU A 49 2.72 -6.51 4.02
C LEU A 49 2.25 -7.68 4.90
N GLU A 50 2.92 -8.82 4.81
CA GLU A 50 2.64 -9.98 5.67
C GLU A 50 2.89 -9.68 7.16
N MET A 51 3.94 -8.92 7.46
CA MET A 51 4.26 -8.52 8.82
C MET A 51 3.25 -7.52 9.38
N LEU A 52 2.81 -6.55 8.58
CA LEU A 52 1.78 -5.58 8.96
C LEU A 52 0.50 -6.29 9.41
N GLU A 53 0.07 -7.34 8.71
CA GLU A 53 -1.09 -8.12 9.11
C GLU A 53 -0.93 -8.75 10.50
N LYS A 54 0.26 -9.28 10.80
CA LYS A 54 0.57 -9.87 12.11
C LYS A 54 0.60 -8.80 13.21
N VAL A 55 1.24 -7.66 12.94
CA VAL A 55 1.42 -6.56 13.91
C VAL A 55 0.09 -5.89 14.23
N VAL A 56 -0.69 -5.50 13.22
CA VAL A 56 -1.99 -4.84 13.42
C VAL A 56 -2.93 -5.71 14.25
N ARG A 57 -2.99 -7.01 13.96
CA ARG A 57 -3.83 -7.96 14.71
C ARG A 57 -3.38 -8.15 16.15
N ARG A 58 -2.07 -8.10 16.42
CA ARG A 58 -1.53 -8.33 17.77
C ARG A 58 -1.60 -7.07 18.63
N GLU A 59 -1.18 -5.94 18.07
CA GLU A 59 -0.92 -4.72 18.83
C GLU A 59 -2.09 -3.72 18.82
N HIS A 60 -3.05 -3.86 17.90
CA HIS A 60 -4.22 -2.96 17.77
C HIS A 60 -3.83 -1.46 17.77
N PRO A 61 -2.93 -1.04 16.86
CA PRO A 61 -2.42 0.33 16.84
C PRO A 61 -3.54 1.35 16.60
N ARG A 62 -3.38 2.55 17.16
CA ARG A 62 -4.34 3.65 17.00
C ARG A 62 -3.96 4.64 15.89
N ASN A 63 -2.71 4.65 15.47
CA ASN A 63 -2.19 5.42 14.33
C ASN A 63 -0.93 4.72 13.77
N ALA A 64 -0.45 5.16 12.61
CA ALA A 64 0.79 4.68 12.02
C ALA A 64 1.57 5.79 11.29
N LEU A 65 2.88 5.59 11.15
CA LEU A 65 3.79 6.40 10.34
C LEU A 65 4.47 5.50 9.30
N ASP A 66 4.38 5.88 8.04
CA ASP A 66 5.15 5.30 6.93
C ASP A 66 6.24 6.29 6.50
N LEU A 67 7.49 6.00 6.87
CA LEU A 67 8.64 6.86 6.65
C LEU A 67 9.44 6.36 5.43
N GLY A 68 9.55 7.20 4.40
CA GLY A 68 10.06 6.77 3.09
C GLY A 68 8.98 6.04 2.29
N THR A 69 7.78 6.64 2.23
CA THR A 69 6.56 5.97 1.78
C THR A 69 6.60 5.59 0.28
N GLY A 70 7.38 6.29 -0.55
CA GLY A 70 7.46 6.02 -1.99
C GLY A 70 6.07 6.03 -2.66
N SER A 71 5.61 4.86 -3.08
CA SER A 71 4.27 4.65 -3.66
C SER A 71 3.10 4.73 -2.67
N ALA A 72 3.39 4.73 -1.36
CA ALA A 72 2.44 4.57 -0.26
C ALA A 72 1.75 3.20 -0.14
N VAL A 73 2.31 2.15 -0.75
CA VAL A 73 1.74 0.80 -0.66
C VAL A 73 1.54 0.31 0.78
N LEU A 74 2.50 0.56 1.69
CA LEU A 74 2.42 0.15 3.08
C LEU A 74 1.44 1.02 3.88
N ALA A 75 1.51 2.34 3.72
CA ALA A 75 0.56 3.25 4.34
C ALA A 75 -0.90 2.94 3.95
N ILE A 76 -1.16 2.70 2.67
CA ILE A 76 -2.49 2.31 2.16
C ILE A 76 -2.91 0.94 2.74
N ALA A 77 -1.98 -0.02 2.84
CA ALA A 77 -2.25 -1.31 3.44
C ALA A 77 -2.70 -1.19 4.90
N VAL A 78 -1.99 -0.39 5.71
CA VAL A 78 -2.35 -0.14 7.12
C VAL A 78 -3.71 0.54 7.20
N ALA A 79 -3.94 1.59 6.42
CA ALA A 79 -5.20 2.32 6.44
C ALA A 79 -6.40 1.43 6.09
N LYS A 80 -6.25 0.53 5.10
CA LYS A 80 -7.29 -0.43 4.71
C LYS A 80 -7.49 -1.55 5.72
N LEU A 81 -6.41 -2.01 6.36
CA LEU A 81 -6.47 -3.14 7.28
C LEU A 81 -6.98 -2.73 8.67
N ALA A 82 -6.49 -1.61 9.20
CA ALA A 82 -6.72 -1.19 10.57
C ALA A 82 -7.79 -0.08 10.70
N HIS A 83 -8.12 0.62 9.60
CA HIS A 83 -9.04 1.76 9.61
C HIS A 83 -8.63 2.87 10.60
N ILE A 84 -7.32 3.17 10.65
CA ILE A 84 -6.71 4.18 11.52
C ILE A 84 -6.06 5.32 10.72
N PRO A 85 -5.80 6.48 11.35
CA PRO A 85 -4.97 7.53 10.75
C PRO A 85 -3.56 7.02 10.44
N VAL A 86 -3.06 7.31 9.25
CA VAL A 86 -1.71 6.97 8.81
C VAL A 86 -1.05 8.23 8.25
N LEU A 87 0.10 8.60 8.80
CA LEU A 87 0.95 9.65 8.25
C LEU A 87 1.97 9.02 7.30
N ALA A 88 1.96 9.40 6.02
CA ALA A 88 2.92 8.93 5.02
C ALA A 88 3.87 10.07 4.64
N THR A 89 5.19 9.82 4.70
CA THR A 89 6.20 10.87 4.47
C THR A 89 7.31 10.39 3.55
N ASP A 90 7.81 11.29 2.72
CA ASP A 90 8.98 11.07 1.88
C ASP A 90 9.76 12.38 1.74
N ILE A 91 11.07 12.30 1.55
CA ILE A 91 11.92 13.46 1.26
C ILE A 91 11.83 13.86 -0.21
N ASP A 92 11.45 12.92 -1.09
CA ASP A 92 11.27 13.18 -2.51
C ASP A 92 9.86 13.75 -2.77
N PRO A 93 9.74 15.00 -3.26
CA PRO A 93 8.43 15.57 -3.60
C PRO A 93 7.71 14.82 -4.72
N VAL A 94 8.42 14.07 -5.57
CA VAL A 94 7.80 13.16 -6.57
C VAL A 94 7.07 12.03 -5.86
N ALA A 95 7.71 11.37 -4.89
CA ALA A 95 7.10 10.30 -4.11
C ALA A 95 5.85 10.79 -3.36
N VAL A 96 5.89 11.97 -2.74
CA VAL A 96 4.72 12.57 -2.06
C VAL A 96 3.53 12.73 -3.02
N ARG A 97 3.77 13.21 -4.26
CA ARG A 97 2.69 13.33 -5.26
C ARG A 97 2.14 11.98 -5.69
N VAL A 98 3.00 10.97 -5.85
CA VAL A 98 2.60 9.61 -6.21
C VAL A 98 1.82 8.94 -5.09
N ALA A 99 2.30 9.04 -3.84
CA ALA A 99 1.61 8.58 -2.64
C ALA A 99 0.18 9.16 -2.56
N ALA A 100 0.04 10.49 -2.74
CA ALA A 100 -1.27 11.14 -2.72
C ALA A 100 -2.19 10.70 -3.88
N ALA A 101 -1.63 10.39 -5.05
CA ALA A 101 -2.40 9.83 -6.17
C ALA A 101 -2.87 8.39 -5.85
N ASN A 102 -1.97 7.53 -5.36
CA ASN A 102 -2.30 6.15 -4.98
C ASN A 102 -3.29 6.09 -3.82
N ALA A 103 -3.18 6.97 -2.81
CA ALA A 103 -4.15 7.07 -1.73
C ALA A 103 -5.57 7.37 -2.26
N ARG A 104 -5.67 8.32 -3.20
CA ARG A 104 -6.93 8.65 -3.88
C ARG A 104 -7.49 7.48 -4.71
N LEU A 105 -6.64 6.80 -5.49
CA LEU A 105 -7.00 5.60 -6.25
C LEU A 105 -7.57 4.50 -5.34
N ASN A 106 -7.08 4.42 -4.12
CA ASN A 106 -7.47 3.41 -3.14
C ASN A 106 -8.58 3.84 -2.18
N HIS A 107 -9.14 5.03 -2.37
CA HIS A 107 -10.17 5.63 -1.51
C HIS A 107 -9.74 5.76 -0.04
N VAL A 108 -8.45 5.98 0.21
CA VAL A 108 -7.92 6.28 1.54
C VAL A 108 -7.82 7.80 1.71
N LYS A 109 -8.47 8.34 2.74
CA LYS A 109 -8.48 9.77 3.07
C LYS A 109 -7.44 10.10 4.12
N GLY A 110 -6.86 11.30 4.05
CA GLY A 110 -5.99 11.82 5.10
C GLY A 110 -4.65 11.11 5.22
N LEU A 111 -4.11 10.65 4.09
CA LEU A 111 -2.80 10.03 3.96
C LEU A 111 -1.79 11.02 3.37
#